data_AF-A0A7S1Q4S4-F1
#
_entry.id   AF-A0A7S1Q4S4-F1
#
_cell.length_a   1.000
_cell.length_b   1.000
_cell.length_c   1.000
_cell.angle_alpha   90.00
_cell.angle_beta   90.00
_cell.angle_gamma   90.00
#
_symmetry.space_group_name_H-M   'P 1'
#
loop_
_entity.id
_entity.type
_entity.pdbx_description
1 polymer ?
#
loop_
_entity_poly.entity_id
_entity_poly.type
_entity_poly.pdbx_seq_one_letter_code
_entity_poly.pdbx_strand_id
1 'polypeptide(L)'
;LSRVLLEGERREHEPFDEYIELLLHFLWTSCFAIVWPLGCVFSLLNQILEFRFDCVKLLAVRRRRFPSTRHMSVAWVPRFSRVVCHISMVVNVALLMMPYRQLLIWSPDSCSATKDADVSFLTAFR
;
A
#
# COMPACT_ATOMS: atom_id res chain seq x y z
N LEU A 1 -4.77 -27.18 -36.58
CA LEU A 1 -5.86 -26.18 -36.77
C LEU A 1 -6.56 -25.85 -35.45
N SER A 2 -7.02 -26.84 -34.68
CA SER A 2 -7.77 -26.67 -33.42
C SER A 2 -7.04 -25.87 -32.33
N ARG A 3 -5.72 -26.06 -32.15
CA ARG A 3 -4.92 -25.25 -31.20
C ARG A 3 -4.86 -23.76 -31.56
N VAL A 4 -4.75 -23.46 -32.86
CA VAL A 4 -4.68 -22.08 -33.37
C VAL A 4 -6.01 -21.35 -33.17
N LEU A 5 -7.14 -22.05 -33.34
CA LEU A 5 -8.47 -21.51 -33.05
C LEU A 5 -8.62 -21.18 -31.56
N LEU A 6 -8.19 -22.09 -30.68
CA LEU A 6 -8.19 -21.88 -29.23
C LEU A 6 -7.26 -20.73 -28.80
N GLU A 7 -6.09 -20.58 -29.43
CA GLU A 7 -5.18 -19.47 -29.18
C GLU A 7 -5.73 -18.13 -29.70
N GLY A 8 -6.54 -18.16 -30.76
CA GLY A 8 -7.26 -17.00 -31.29
C GLY A 8 -8.37 -16.51 -30.37
N GLU A 9 -9.01 -17.40 -29.62
CA GLU A 9 -10.10 -17.09 -28.68
C GLU A 9 -9.58 -16.49 -27.35
N ARG A 10 -8.32 -16.74 -26.99
CA ARG A 10 -7.72 -16.22 -25.76
C ARG A 10 -7.62 -14.70 -25.79
N ARG A 11 -8.05 -14.07 -24.68
CA ARG A 11 -8.01 -12.62 -24.52
C ARG A 11 -6.59 -12.06 -24.54
N GLU A 12 -6.46 -10.87 -25.11
CA GLU A 12 -5.21 -10.12 -25.10
C GLU A 12 -4.84 -9.68 -23.69
N HIS A 13 -3.54 -9.50 -23.47
CA HIS A 13 -2.99 -9.08 -22.19
C HIS A 13 -2.76 -7.58 -22.14
N GLU A 14 -3.31 -6.92 -21.11
CA GLU A 14 -3.15 -5.50 -20.85
C GLU A 14 -2.24 -5.29 -19.63
N PRO A 15 -0.98 -4.87 -19.82
CA PRO A 15 0.00 -4.77 -18.74
C PRO A 15 -0.24 -3.57 -17.81
N PHE A 16 -1.11 -2.62 -18.19
CA PHE A 16 -1.33 -1.41 -17.40
C PHE A 16 -2.00 -1.70 -16.05
N ASP A 17 -2.96 -2.61 -16.04
CA ASP A 17 -3.71 -3.00 -14.84
C ASP A 17 -2.79 -3.66 -13.80
N GLU A 18 -1.91 -4.58 -14.25
CA GLU A 18 -0.90 -5.23 -13.39
C GLU A 18 0.06 -4.23 -12.74
N TYR A 19 0.46 -3.16 -13.46
CA TYR A 19 1.32 -2.12 -12.88
C TYR A 19 0.61 -1.30 -11.80
N ILE A 20 -0.69 -1.03 -11.95
CA ILE A 20 -1.48 -0.31 -10.94
C ILE A 20 -1.67 -1.20 -9.71
N GLU A 21 -1.98 -2.47 -9.91
CA GLU A 21 -2.11 -3.44 -8.82
C GLU A 21 -0.82 -3.52 -7.99
N LEU A 22 0.32 -3.64 -8.67
CA LEU A 22 1.64 -3.64 -8.03
C LEU A 22 1.92 -2.32 -7.28
N LEU A 23 1.56 -1.18 -7.87
CA LEU A 23 1.76 0.13 -7.25
C LEU A 23 0.90 0.31 -5.99
N LEU A 24 -0.36 -0.14 -6.02
CA LEU A 24 -1.27 -0.10 -4.88
C LEU A 24 -0.79 -1.02 -3.76
N HIS A 25 -0.30 -2.22 -4.09
CA HIS A 25 0.28 -3.14 -3.11
C HIS A 25 1.53 -2.55 -2.44
N PHE A 26 2.40 -1.90 -3.22
CA PHE A 26 3.56 -1.17 -2.71
C PHE A 26 3.16 0.00 -1.77
N LEU A 27 2.12 0.76 -2.15
CA LEU A 27 1.59 1.83 -1.30
C LEU A 27 1.05 1.27 0.03
N TRP A 28 0.23 0.22 -0.02
CA TRP A 28 -0.32 -0.43 1.18
C TRP A 28 0.80 -0.92 2.10
N THR A 29 1.72 -1.73 1.56
CA THR A 29 2.81 -2.32 2.36
C THR A 29 3.75 -1.28 2.97
N SER A 30 4.05 -0.21 2.26
CA SER A 30 4.94 0.85 2.77
C SER A 30 4.31 1.69 3.88
N CYS A 31 2.99 1.95 3.83
CA CYS A 31 2.28 2.72 4.87
C CYS A 31 2.15 1.97 6.20
N PHE A 32 2.06 0.63 6.18
CA PHE A 32 1.82 -0.19 7.38
C PHE A 32 3.07 -0.86 7.95
N ALA A 33 4.25 -0.63 7.36
CA ALA A 33 5.51 -1.25 7.74
C ALA A 33 5.87 -1.06 9.23
N ILE A 34 5.58 0.12 9.80
CA ILE A 34 5.94 0.45 11.18
C ILE A 34 4.93 -0.13 12.20
N VAL A 35 3.66 -0.25 11.83
CA VAL A 35 2.59 -0.69 12.73
C VAL A 35 2.56 -2.21 12.87
N TRP A 36 2.78 -2.95 11.78
CA TRP A 36 2.70 -4.41 11.79
C TRP A 36 3.75 -5.08 10.88
N PRO A 37 5.00 -5.23 11.35
CA PRO A 37 6.08 -5.76 10.53
C PRO A 37 5.84 -7.21 10.06
N LEU A 38 5.21 -8.04 10.89
CA LEU A 38 4.84 -9.42 10.52
C LEU A 38 3.83 -9.46 9.36
N GLY A 39 2.87 -8.54 9.34
CA GLY A 39 1.92 -8.40 8.23
C GLY A 39 2.61 -8.03 6.92
N CYS A 40 3.64 -7.19 6.99
CA CYS A 40 4.46 -6.84 5.82
C CYS A 40 5.26 -8.02 5.27
N VAL A 41 5.79 -8.90 6.15
CA VAL A 41 6.46 -10.13 5.71
C VAL A 41 5.50 -11.06 4.97
N PHE A 42 4.29 -11.25 5.50
CA PHE A 42 3.26 -12.04 4.83
C PHE A 42 2.84 -11.41 3.48
N SER A 43 2.74 -10.08 3.44
CA SER A 43 2.40 -9.34 2.22
C SER A 43 3.50 -9.43 1.15
N LEU A 44 4.78 -9.50 1.55
CA LEU A 44 5.89 -9.75 0.63
C LEU A 44 5.83 -11.15 0.03
N LEU A 45 5.50 -12.17 0.83
CA LEU A 45 5.29 -13.52 0.32
C LEU A 45 4.14 -13.56 -0.69
N ASN A 46 3.03 -12.85 -0.40
CA ASN A 46 1.92 -12.74 -1.34
C ASN A 46 2.34 -12.10 -2.67
N GLN A 47 3.15 -11.03 -2.63
CA GLN A 47 3.65 -10.39 -3.85
C GLN A 47 4.56 -11.30 -4.68
N ILE A 48 5.39 -12.14 -4.02
CA ILE A 48 6.24 -13.13 -4.72
C ILE A 48 5.38 -14.18 -5.41
N LEU A 49 4.34 -14.68 -4.72
CA LEU A 49 3.40 -15.63 -5.30
C LEU A 49 2.65 -15.02 -6.49
N GLU A 50 2.18 -13.78 -6.36
CA GLU A 50 1.48 -13.07 -7.43
C GLU A 50 2.38 -12.93 -8.68
N PHE A 51 3.65 -12.55 -8.51
CA PHE A 51 4.60 -12.48 -9.61
C PHE A 51 4.78 -13.84 -10.33
N ARG A 52 4.77 -14.95 -9.58
CA ARG A 52 4.80 -16.30 -10.16
C ARG A 52 3.51 -16.60 -10.91
N PHE A 53 2.36 -16.28 -10.33
CA PHE A 53 1.06 -16.49 -10.97
C PHE A 53 0.91 -15.66 -12.25
N ASP A 54 1.44 -14.44 -12.30
CA ASP A 54 1.42 -13.63 -13.51
C ASP A 54 2.28 -14.22 -14.62
N CYS A 55 3.47 -14.74 -14.30
CA CYS A 55 4.29 -15.48 -15.27
C CYS A 55 3.51 -16.69 -15.84
N VAL A 56 2.83 -17.44 -14.98
CA VAL A 56 2.00 -18.58 -15.41
C VAL A 56 0.79 -18.11 -16.22
N LYS A 57 0.13 -17.01 -15.84
CA LYS A 57 -1.01 -16.40 -16.54
C LYS A 57 -0.61 -15.98 -17.96
N LEU A 58 0.57 -15.39 -18.12
CA LEU A 58 1.14 -15.00 -19.41
C LEU A 58 1.49 -16.20 -20.29
N LEU A 59 1.98 -17.29 -19.71
CA LEU A 59 2.40 -18.49 -20.45
C LEU A 59 1.24 -19.42 -20.81
N ALA A 60 0.29 -19.61 -19.89
CA ALA A 60 -0.73 -20.65 -19.98
C ALA A 60 -2.12 -20.14 -20.37
N VAL A 61 -2.46 -18.89 -20.02
CA VAL A 61 -3.84 -18.36 -20.14
C VAL A 61 -3.97 -17.32 -21.24
N ARG A 62 -2.99 -16.43 -21.39
CA ARG A 62 -3.05 -15.32 -22.35
C ARG A 62 -2.52 -15.72 -23.73
N ARG A 63 -2.96 -14.99 -24.76
CA ARG A 63 -2.39 -15.07 -26.10
C ARG A 63 -1.03 -14.35 -26.12
N ARG A 64 -0.06 -14.89 -26.86
CA ARG A 64 1.23 -14.22 -27.07
C ARG A 64 1.00 -12.86 -27.74
N ARG A 65 1.29 -11.79 -27.01
CA ARG A 65 1.23 -10.42 -27.53
C ARG A 65 2.41 -10.19 -28.47
N PHE A 66 2.15 -9.56 -29.62
CA PHE A 66 3.23 -9.11 -30.51
C PHE A 66 4.02 -7.97 -29.85
N PRO A 67 5.36 -7.92 -30.04
CA PRO A 67 6.17 -6.84 -29.51
C PRO A 67 5.66 -5.52 -30.06
N SER A 68 5.05 -4.73 -29.20
CA SER A 68 4.55 -3.40 -29.50
C SER A 68 5.44 -2.43 -28.74
N THR A 69 6.03 -1.47 -29.44
CA THR A 69 6.93 -0.41 -28.94
C THR A 69 6.18 0.62 -28.08
N ARG A 70 5.23 0.17 -27.25
CA ARG A 70 4.48 1.01 -26.31
C ARG A 70 5.33 1.20 -25.05
N HIS A 71 6.37 2.02 -25.16
CA HIS A 71 7.22 2.44 -24.03
C HIS A 71 6.49 3.34 -23.03
N MET A 72 5.30 3.84 -23.37
CA MET A 72 4.64 4.89 -22.60
C MET A 72 4.06 4.42 -21.26
N SER A 73 3.66 3.15 -21.09
CA SER A 73 3.10 2.69 -19.80
C SER A 73 4.15 2.61 -18.69
N VAL A 74 5.37 2.16 -19.01
CA VAL A 74 6.45 1.96 -18.02
C VAL A 74 7.08 3.30 -17.60
N ALA A 75 7.04 4.31 -18.45
CA ALA A 75 7.67 5.61 -18.18
C ALA A 75 7.09 6.37 -16.97
N TRP A 76 5.85 6.05 -16.57
CA TRP A 76 5.16 6.70 -15.45
C TRP A 76 5.44 6.05 -14.09
N VAL A 77 5.69 4.74 -14.06
CA VAL A 77 5.95 3.95 -12.84
C VAL A 77 7.02 4.57 -11.92
N PRO A 78 8.20 5.00 -12.41
CA PRO A 78 9.21 5.60 -11.53
C PRO A 78 8.82 6.99 -10.98
N ARG A 79 7.90 7.72 -11.64
CA ARG A 79 7.38 8.99 -11.12
C ARG A 79 6.37 8.75 -10.01
N PHE A 80 5.42 7.84 -10.22
CA PHE A 80 4.39 7.52 -9.23
C PHE A 80 4.96 6.86 -7.97
N SER A 81 5.91 5.93 -8.11
CA SER A 81 6.58 5.29 -6.95
C SER A 81 7.27 6.31 -6.04
N ARG A 82 7.90 7.35 -6.60
CA ARG A 82 8.48 8.43 -5.78
C ARG A 82 7.43 9.19 -4.97
N VAL A 83 6.29 9.53 -5.59
CA VAL A 83 5.17 10.21 -4.91
C VAL A 83 4.62 9.33 -3.79
N VAL A 84 4.41 8.04 -4.06
CA VAL A 84 3.97 7.05 -3.07
C VAL A 84 4.93 6.96 -1.89
N CYS A 85 6.25 6.94 -2.13
CA CYS A 85 7.24 6.96 -1.05
C CYS A 85 7.15 8.21 -0.18
N HIS A 86 6.92 9.38 -0.77
CA HIS A 86 6.79 10.63 0.00
C HIS A 86 5.53 10.61 0.86
N ILE A 87 4.40 10.17 0.30
CA ILE A 87 3.14 9.98 1.04
C ILE A 87 3.35 9.00 2.19
N SER A 88 4.00 7.88 1.92
CA SER A 88 4.27 6.83 2.91
C SER A 88 5.14 7.35 4.05
N MET A 89 6.19 8.14 3.78
CA MET A 89 6.99 8.78 4.83
C MET A 89 6.13 9.67 5.74
N VAL A 90 5.27 10.51 5.16
CA VAL A 90 4.37 11.40 5.92
C VAL A 90 3.41 10.59 6.79
N VAL A 91 2.80 9.54 6.23
CA VAL A 91 1.87 8.64 6.94
C VAL A 91 2.59 7.92 8.08
N ASN A 92 3.78 7.40 7.85
CA ASN A 92 4.58 6.71 8.87
C ASN A 92 5.00 7.66 10.01
N VAL A 93 5.39 8.90 9.72
CA VAL A 93 5.68 9.92 10.75
C VAL A 93 4.42 10.31 11.52
N ALA A 94 3.29 10.47 10.84
CA ALA A 94 2.01 10.74 11.50
C ALA A 94 1.58 9.59 12.42
N LEU A 95 1.74 8.33 11.97
CA LEU A 95 1.48 7.12 12.76
C LEU A 95 2.38 7.00 13.98
N LEU A 96 3.64 7.46 13.90
CA LEU A 96 4.56 7.53 15.04
C LEU A 96 4.25 8.68 16.01
N MET A 97 3.65 9.76 15.53
CA MET A 97 3.26 10.93 16.34
C MET A 97 1.92 10.73 17.07
N MET A 98 0.99 9.99 16.45
CA MET A 98 -0.36 9.76 16.98
C MET A 98 -0.47 8.90 18.27
N PRO A 99 0.49 8.05 18.69
CA PRO A 99 0.34 7.28 19.92
C PRO A 99 0.27 8.23 21.12
N TYR A 100 -0.94 8.33 21.67
CA TYR A 100 -1.33 9.17 22.81
C TYR A 100 -0.33 9.12 23.99
N ARG A 101 0.34 7.96 24.18
CA ARG A 101 1.33 7.77 25.25
C ARG A 101 2.65 8.56 25.07
N GLN A 102 3.06 8.88 23.84
CA GLN A 102 4.27 9.68 23.57
C GLN A 102 3.97 11.18 23.57
N LEU A 103 2.78 11.58 23.11
CA LEU A 103 2.32 12.97 23.20
C LEU A 103 2.17 13.44 24.66
N LEU A 104 1.72 12.55 25.55
CA LEU A 104 1.63 12.80 27.00
C LEU A 104 2.98 13.10 27.68
N ILE A 105 4.09 12.59 27.13
CA ILE A 105 5.45 12.88 27.65
C ILE A 105 5.93 14.25 27.18
N TRP A 106 5.49 14.71 26.02
CA TRP A 106 5.89 16.00 25.44
C TRP A 106 4.97 17.17 25.85
N SER A 107 3.69 16.92 26.13
CA SER A 107 2.75 17.91 26.67
C SER A 107 2.11 17.45 28.00
N PRO A 108 2.86 17.44 29.11
CA PRO A 108 2.31 17.10 30.43
C PRO A 108 1.19 18.06 30.88
N ASP A 109 1.21 19.31 30.39
CA ASP A 109 0.30 20.39 30.84
C ASP A 109 -1.15 20.27 30.35
N SER A 110 -1.41 19.50 29.28
CA SER A 110 -2.78 19.28 28.81
C SER A 110 -3.56 18.27 29.67
N CYS A 111 -2.86 17.42 30.44
CA CYS A 111 -3.48 16.39 31.28
C CYS A 111 -3.76 16.88 32.71
N SER A 112 -2.99 17.84 33.24
CA SER A 112 -3.26 18.50 34.52
C SER A 112 -4.45 19.45 34.44
N ALA A 113 -4.59 20.21 33.36
CA ALA A 113 -5.69 21.17 33.17
C ALA A 113 -7.09 20.54 33.23
N THR A 114 -7.27 19.30 32.73
CA THR A 114 -8.54 18.57 32.85
C THR A 114 -8.81 18.11 34.28
N LYS A 115 -7.78 17.67 35.01
CA LYS A 115 -7.96 17.20 36.40
C LYS A 115 -8.34 18.36 37.33
N ASP A 116 -7.76 19.54 37.14
CA ASP A 116 -8.07 20.72 37.95
C ASP A 116 -9.48 21.29 37.66
N ALA A 117 -9.94 21.18 36.41
CA ALA A 117 -11.31 21.53 36.01
C ALA A 117 -12.35 20.53 36.56
N ASP A 118 -12.07 19.22 36.52
CA ASP A 118 -12.97 18.18 37.05
C ASP A 118 -13.08 18.26 38.59
N VAL A 119 -11.97 18.50 39.29
CA VAL A 119 -11.96 18.66 40.76
C VAL A 119 -12.67 19.95 41.17
N SER A 120 -12.51 21.05 40.42
CA SER A 120 -13.26 22.30 40.67
C SER A 120 -14.77 22.14 40.43
N PHE A 121 -15.16 21.40 39.38
CA PHE A 121 -16.57 21.11 39.11
C PHE A 121 -17.21 20.24 40.20
N LEU A 122 -16.52 19.20 40.67
CA LEU A 122 -17.00 18.33 41.76
C LEU A 122 -17.04 19.04 43.12
N THR A 123 -16.18 20.04 43.35
CA THR A 123 -16.20 20.86 44.57
C THR A 123 -17.27 21.95 44.52
N ALA A 124 -17.64 22.44 43.33
CA ALA A 124 -18.73 23.40 43.12
C ALA A 124 -20.14 22.77 43.15
N PHE A 125 -20.24 21.45 42.99
CA PHE A 125 -21.50 20.69 43.04
C PHE A 125 -21.77 20.04 44.41
N ARG A 126 -20.98 20.39 45.43
CA ARG A 126 -21.16 20.00 46.84
C ARG A 126 -21.60 21.20 47.66
#